data_AF-A0A954SZE3-F1
#
_entry.id   AF-A0A954SZE3-F1
#
_cell.length_a   1.000
_cell.length_b   1.000
_cell.length_c   1.000
_cell.angle_alpha   90.00
_cell.angle_beta   90.00
_cell.angle_gamma   90.00
#
_symmetry.space_group_name_H-M   'P 1'
#
loop_
_entity.id
_entity.type
_entity.pdbx_description
1 polymer ?
#
loop_
_entity_poly.entity_id
_entity_poly.type
_entity_poly.pdbx_seq_one_letter_code
_entity_poly.pdbx_strand_id
1 'polypeptide(L)'
;MAEIKVPELGESIQEVQISQWLKKEGDWIEKDEDIVELESEKAAQSLAAPSAGVLTKILSQTGEFVPIGTIIAELDENAQPGSAPAASSAAPASPSGNASSPAPAAAAPAPSPASFGEPSSVMPAAERLLAEYKISADRVQATGPGGRLLKEDVIRYIDSQGLQPGGQGSGPANSSALANAITGAGVSSPAPKAAGIPVAGVGTLGPQVSGPADRREETKPMSMIRRTIAARLVQAQQTAALLTTFNEIDMKPVMDLRNKYKDKFLEIHGVKLGFMSFFVKGCVEGLKRYPAVNSEIRGTDVITRNYFDIGIAIGGGKGLVVPILRNAETLSFAAIEKQINDYAKAAKENRIKPTDLEGGTFTISNGGVYGSLLSTPIVNPPQSGILGMHSIQERPIAVEGQVVIRPMMYIALTYDHRIVDGREAVGFLRSIKEVLEEPARLFLEV
;
A
#
# COMPACT_ATOMS: atom_id res chain seq x y z
N MET A 1 7.80 -30.08 -32.84
CA MET A 1 7.75 -29.41 -31.53
C MET A 1 7.31 -27.98 -31.77
N ALA A 2 6.03 -27.71 -31.53
CA ALA A 2 5.50 -26.35 -31.49
C ALA A 2 5.74 -25.76 -30.10
N GLU A 3 6.18 -24.52 -30.06
CA GLU A 3 6.35 -23.75 -28.83
C GLU A 3 5.06 -22.97 -28.57
N ILE A 4 4.42 -23.20 -27.43
CA ILE A 4 3.29 -22.38 -27.01
C ILE A 4 3.87 -21.13 -26.34
N LYS A 5 3.67 -19.98 -26.98
CA LYS A 5 4.12 -18.67 -26.50
C LYS A 5 2.95 -17.89 -25.95
N VAL A 6 3.20 -17.05 -24.95
CA VAL A 6 2.23 -16.06 -24.50
C VAL A 6 1.98 -15.06 -25.64
N PRO A 7 0.76 -14.97 -26.20
CA PRO A 7 0.45 -14.03 -27.27
C PRO A 7 0.40 -12.60 -26.74
N GLU A 8 0.48 -11.64 -27.66
CA GLU A 8 0.37 -10.23 -27.34
C GLU A 8 -1.09 -9.89 -26.97
N LEU A 9 -1.37 -9.72 -25.68
CA LEU A 9 -2.74 -9.49 -25.15
C LEU A 9 -3.18 -8.01 -25.20
N GLY A 10 -2.48 -7.16 -25.95
CA GLY A 10 -2.78 -5.74 -26.16
C GLY A 10 -1.60 -4.81 -25.88
N GLU A 11 -1.60 -3.64 -26.50
CA GLU A 11 -0.46 -2.69 -26.60
C GLU A 11 0.10 -2.16 -25.26
N SER A 12 -0.49 -2.50 -24.11
CA SER A 12 -0.06 -2.03 -22.78
C SER A 12 0.18 -3.12 -21.74
N ILE A 13 0.16 -4.41 -22.13
CA ILE A 13 0.43 -5.52 -21.22
C ILE A 13 1.87 -5.98 -21.45
N GLN A 14 2.66 -6.21 -20.39
CA GLN A 14 4.08 -6.61 -20.51
C GLN A 14 4.34 -8.03 -19.98
N GLU A 15 3.54 -8.47 -19.01
CA GLU A 15 3.63 -9.80 -18.39
C GLU A 15 2.21 -10.32 -18.07
N VAL A 16 2.07 -11.65 -18.04
CA VAL A 16 0.82 -12.35 -17.69
C VAL A 16 1.10 -13.38 -16.60
N GLN A 17 0.09 -13.68 -15.78
CA GLN A 17 0.15 -14.75 -14.80
C GLN A 17 -0.56 -16.00 -15.34
N ILE A 18 0.02 -17.18 -15.13
CA ILE A 18 -0.68 -18.43 -15.39
C ILE A 18 -1.67 -18.67 -14.24
N SER A 19 -2.97 -18.51 -14.48
CA SER A 19 -3.99 -18.67 -13.45
C SER A 19 -4.28 -20.15 -13.18
N GLN A 20 -4.54 -20.93 -14.23
CA GLN A 20 -4.79 -22.35 -14.14
C GLN A 20 -4.50 -23.07 -15.47
N TRP A 21 -3.81 -24.21 -15.40
CA TRP A 21 -3.69 -25.13 -16.54
C TRP A 21 -4.97 -26.00 -16.65
N LEU A 22 -5.57 -26.04 -17.83
CA LEU A 22 -6.75 -26.85 -18.13
C LEU A 22 -6.36 -28.26 -18.62
N LYS A 23 -5.12 -28.44 -19.08
CA LYS A 23 -4.55 -29.70 -19.60
C LYS A 23 -3.26 -30.05 -18.86
N LYS A 24 -2.98 -31.36 -18.71
CA LYS A 24 -1.78 -31.88 -18.03
C LYS A 24 -0.70 -32.29 -19.03
N GLU A 25 0.53 -32.42 -18.54
CA GLU A 25 1.63 -33.02 -19.30
C GLU A 25 1.25 -34.43 -19.76
N GLY A 26 1.36 -34.67 -21.07
CA GLY A 26 0.97 -35.93 -21.72
C GLY A 26 -0.46 -35.96 -22.28
N ASP A 27 -1.28 -34.93 -22.04
CA ASP A 27 -2.63 -34.86 -22.62
C ASP A 27 -2.60 -34.49 -24.11
N TRP A 28 -3.50 -35.10 -24.86
CA TRP A 28 -3.79 -34.74 -26.25
C TRP A 28 -4.62 -33.46 -26.30
N ILE A 29 -4.23 -32.54 -27.17
CA ILE A 29 -4.87 -31.24 -27.37
C ILE A 29 -5.25 -31.11 -28.84
N GLU A 30 -6.50 -30.74 -29.11
CA GLU A 30 -6.94 -30.41 -30.47
C GLU A 30 -6.61 -28.95 -30.82
N LYS A 31 -6.47 -28.67 -32.11
CA LYS A 31 -6.28 -27.29 -32.58
C LYS A 31 -7.47 -26.44 -32.15
N ASP A 32 -7.20 -25.22 -31.64
CA ASP A 32 -8.18 -24.28 -31.11
C ASP A 32 -8.84 -24.69 -29.77
N GLU A 33 -8.30 -25.68 -29.05
CA GLU A 33 -8.76 -26.07 -27.70
C GLU A 33 -8.06 -25.26 -26.59
N ASP A 34 -8.81 -24.83 -25.57
CA ASP A 34 -8.27 -24.04 -24.44
C ASP A 34 -7.29 -24.86 -23.58
N ILE A 35 -6.03 -24.42 -23.51
CA ILE A 35 -4.95 -25.13 -22.80
C ILE A 35 -4.73 -24.55 -21.40
N VAL A 36 -4.75 -23.23 -21.29
CA VAL A 36 -4.36 -22.50 -20.07
C VAL A 36 -5.13 -21.20 -19.95
N GLU A 37 -5.52 -20.86 -18.73
CA GLU A 37 -6.12 -19.57 -18.41
C GLU A 37 -5.04 -18.60 -17.93
N LEU A 38 -4.87 -17.50 -18.67
CA LEU A 38 -3.91 -16.45 -18.38
C LEU A 38 -4.63 -15.27 -17.72
N GLU A 39 -4.10 -14.78 -16.61
CA GLU A 39 -4.61 -13.59 -15.91
C GLU A 39 -3.67 -12.41 -16.18
N SER A 40 -4.19 -11.39 -16.85
CA SER A 40 -3.50 -10.12 -17.10
C SER A 40 -3.94 -9.02 -16.11
N GLU A 41 -3.34 -7.83 -16.17
CA GLU A 41 -3.76 -6.66 -15.36
C GLU A 41 -5.24 -6.28 -15.60
N LYS A 42 -5.82 -6.67 -16.75
CA LYS A 42 -7.14 -6.18 -17.19
C LYS A 42 -8.21 -7.26 -17.30
N ALA A 43 -7.86 -8.51 -17.59
CA ALA A 43 -8.81 -9.62 -17.72
C ALA A 43 -8.12 -10.99 -17.63
N ALA A 44 -8.90 -12.01 -17.29
CA ALA A 44 -8.54 -13.41 -17.52
C ALA A 44 -8.94 -13.79 -18.96
N GLN A 45 -8.04 -14.44 -19.69
CA GLN A 45 -8.27 -14.92 -21.06
C GLN A 45 -7.72 -16.32 -21.22
N SER A 46 -8.50 -17.21 -21.84
CA SER A 46 -8.03 -18.55 -22.19
C SER A 46 -7.15 -18.50 -23.44
N LEU A 47 -6.03 -19.22 -23.39
CA LEU A 47 -5.15 -19.42 -24.52
C LEU A 47 -5.49 -20.74 -25.20
N ALA A 48 -5.93 -20.66 -26.44
CA ALA A 48 -6.22 -21.80 -27.29
C ALA A 48 -4.95 -22.37 -27.95
N ALA A 49 -4.98 -23.67 -28.25
CA ALA A 49 -3.88 -24.40 -28.86
C ALA A 49 -3.61 -23.96 -30.32
N PRO A 50 -2.37 -23.57 -30.67
CA PRO A 50 -2.03 -23.18 -32.04
C PRO A 50 -2.05 -24.37 -33.03
N SER A 51 -1.87 -25.60 -32.54
CA SER A 51 -1.89 -26.83 -33.33
C SER A 51 -2.33 -28.02 -32.48
N ALA A 52 -2.73 -29.12 -33.13
CA ALA A 52 -3.08 -30.37 -32.45
C ALA A 52 -1.81 -31.16 -32.13
N GLY A 53 -1.70 -31.69 -30.91
CA GLY A 53 -0.52 -32.42 -30.46
C GLY A 53 -0.59 -32.85 -29.00
N VAL A 54 0.48 -33.47 -28.51
CA VAL A 54 0.61 -33.87 -27.09
C VAL A 54 1.42 -32.81 -26.33
N LEU A 55 0.92 -32.37 -25.18
CA LEU A 55 1.63 -31.43 -24.30
C LEU A 55 2.83 -32.13 -23.66
N THR A 56 4.05 -31.93 -24.17
CA THR A 56 5.22 -32.71 -23.72
C THR A 56 5.83 -32.19 -22.43
N LYS A 57 5.81 -30.88 -22.20
CA LYS A 57 6.46 -30.26 -21.04
C LYS A 57 5.86 -28.90 -20.71
N ILE A 58 5.47 -28.70 -19.45
CA ILE A 58 5.07 -27.39 -18.92
C ILE A 58 6.32 -26.73 -18.35
N LEU A 59 6.73 -25.61 -18.94
CA LEU A 59 7.92 -24.87 -18.52
C LEU A 59 7.60 -23.82 -17.44
N SER A 60 6.33 -23.42 -17.31
CA SER A 60 5.87 -22.42 -16.35
C SER A 60 4.72 -22.94 -15.50
N GLN A 61 4.88 -22.93 -14.18
CA GLN A 61 3.93 -23.52 -13.26
C GLN A 61 2.71 -22.62 -13.01
N THR A 62 1.61 -23.22 -12.55
CA THR A 62 0.42 -22.46 -12.11
C THR A 62 0.81 -21.43 -11.05
N GLY A 63 0.46 -20.17 -11.29
CA GLY A 63 0.78 -19.02 -10.43
C GLY A 63 2.08 -18.29 -10.80
N GLU A 64 2.85 -18.77 -11.77
CA GLU A 64 4.08 -18.14 -12.24
C GLU A 64 3.80 -16.95 -13.20
N PHE A 65 4.70 -15.97 -13.19
CA PHE A 65 4.63 -14.76 -14.00
C PHE A 65 5.55 -14.89 -15.20
N VAL A 66 5.00 -14.66 -16.39
CA VAL A 66 5.70 -14.91 -17.64
C VAL A 66 5.59 -13.67 -18.54
N PRO A 67 6.71 -13.11 -19.03
CA PRO A 67 6.69 -11.99 -19.97
C PRO A 67 6.16 -12.41 -21.34
N ILE A 68 5.57 -11.46 -22.08
CA ILE A 68 5.04 -11.71 -23.43
C ILE A 68 6.14 -12.27 -24.34
N GLY A 69 5.79 -13.27 -25.16
CA GLY A 69 6.71 -13.93 -26.07
C GLY A 69 7.54 -15.06 -25.45
N THR A 70 7.43 -15.29 -24.14
CA THR A 70 8.11 -16.42 -23.48
C THR A 70 7.36 -17.73 -23.75
N ILE A 71 8.12 -18.81 -23.89
CA ILE A 71 7.63 -20.16 -24.13
C ILE A 71 7.11 -20.72 -22.81
N ILE A 72 5.82 -21.04 -22.74
CA ILE A 72 5.15 -21.55 -21.53
C ILE A 72 4.99 -23.07 -21.53
N ALA A 73 4.92 -23.68 -22.71
CA ALA A 73 4.87 -25.12 -22.88
C ALA A 73 5.38 -25.55 -24.25
N GLU A 74 5.86 -26.79 -24.32
CA GLU A 74 6.23 -27.46 -25.56
C GLU A 74 5.12 -28.44 -25.97
N LEU A 75 4.75 -28.42 -27.24
CA LEU A 75 3.74 -29.27 -27.86
C LEU A 75 4.41 -30.12 -28.94
N ASP A 76 4.17 -31.43 -28.96
CA ASP A 76 4.63 -32.29 -30.05
C ASP A 76 3.54 -32.50 -31.11
N GLU A 77 3.73 -31.91 -32.28
CA GLU A 77 2.86 -31.98 -33.45
C GLU A 77 2.99 -33.30 -34.23
N ASN A 78 4.00 -34.13 -33.93
CA ASN A 78 4.26 -35.38 -34.64
C ASN A 78 3.66 -36.62 -33.94
N ALA A 79 2.91 -36.44 -32.86
CA ALA A 79 2.24 -37.54 -32.18
C ALA A 79 0.89 -37.87 -32.84
N GLN A 80 0.61 -39.15 -33.09
CA GLN A 80 -0.72 -39.65 -33.43
C GLN A 80 -1.45 -40.11 -32.16
N PRO A 81 -2.81 -40.05 -32.12
CA PRO A 81 -3.58 -40.48 -30.97
C PRO A 81 -3.49 -42.01 -30.82
N GLY A 82 -3.04 -42.46 -29.65
CA GLY A 82 -3.04 -43.88 -29.28
C GLY A 82 -1.66 -44.52 -29.19
N SER A 83 -0.92 -44.21 -28.13
CA SER A 83 0.07 -45.14 -27.58
C SER A 83 0.20 -44.91 -26.09
N ALA A 84 -0.70 -45.53 -25.33
CA ALA A 84 -0.41 -45.89 -23.96
C ALA A 84 0.67 -46.98 -23.94
N PRO A 85 1.68 -46.91 -23.07
CA PRO A 85 2.32 -48.12 -22.60
C PRO A 85 1.78 -48.47 -21.22
N ALA A 86 1.21 -49.67 -21.17
CA ALA A 86 0.80 -50.39 -19.99
C ALA A 86 1.97 -50.63 -19.02
N ALA A 87 1.57 -50.78 -17.77
CA ALA A 87 2.38 -51.28 -16.67
C ALA A 87 3.15 -52.57 -17.01
N SER A 88 4.37 -52.69 -16.48
CA SER A 88 4.89 -53.98 -16.04
C SER A 88 5.84 -53.81 -14.86
N SER A 89 5.57 -54.63 -13.85
CA SER A 89 6.27 -54.75 -12.58
C SER A 89 7.53 -55.62 -12.74
N ALA A 90 8.62 -55.27 -12.05
CA ALA A 90 9.48 -56.24 -11.35
C ALA A 90 10.46 -55.54 -10.38
N ALA A 91 10.38 -55.91 -9.11
CA ALA A 91 11.45 -55.82 -8.10
C ALA A 91 11.99 -57.26 -7.86
N PRO A 92 12.98 -57.54 -6.98
CA PRO A 92 14.07 -56.73 -6.37
C PRO A 92 15.47 -57.42 -6.47
N ALA A 93 16.55 -56.71 -6.14
CA ALA A 93 17.77 -57.33 -5.56
C ALA A 93 18.74 -56.29 -4.93
N SER A 94 19.01 -56.47 -3.63
CA SER A 94 20.23 -56.03 -2.88
C SER A 94 21.23 -57.23 -2.86
N PRO A 95 22.53 -57.17 -2.43
CA PRO A 95 23.08 -56.31 -1.36
C PRO A 95 24.58 -55.88 -1.44
N SER A 96 25.05 -55.28 -0.33
CA SER A 96 26.42 -54.92 0.12
C SER A 96 27.07 -53.68 -0.49
N GLY A 97 27.63 -52.71 0.24
CA GLY A 97 27.95 -52.59 1.67
C GLY A 97 29.36 -52.03 1.82
N ASN A 98 29.55 -50.85 2.44
CA ASN A 98 30.54 -50.67 3.51
C ASN A 98 30.50 -49.27 4.13
N ALA A 99 30.77 -49.26 5.43
CA ALA A 99 30.81 -48.13 6.35
C ALA A 99 32.13 -47.33 6.26
N SER A 100 32.11 -46.08 6.76
CA SER A 100 33.00 -45.63 7.84
C SER A 100 32.69 -44.20 8.28
N SER A 101 32.56 -44.03 9.60
CA SER A 101 32.74 -42.77 10.35
C SER A 101 34.17 -42.76 10.91
N PRO A 102 34.75 -41.62 11.34
CA PRO A 102 34.71 -41.32 12.77
C PRO A 102 34.66 -39.81 13.15
N ALA A 103 34.36 -39.56 14.43
CA ALA A 103 34.34 -38.29 15.17
C ALA A 103 35.66 -38.08 15.99
N PRO A 104 35.71 -37.28 17.09
CA PRO A 104 35.83 -35.81 17.26
C PRO A 104 37.03 -35.38 18.18
N ALA A 105 37.32 -34.07 18.34
CA ALA A 105 38.13 -33.43 19.43
C ALA A 105 38.29 -31.91 19.14
N ALA A 106 38.52 -30.93 20.03
CA ALA A 106 38.57 -30.72 21.49
C ALA A 106 38.67 -29.18 21.75
N ALA A 107 38.59 -28.72 23.01
CA ALA A 107 38.41 -27.31 23.43
C ALA A 107 39.64 -26.60 24.07
N ALA A 108 39.54 -25.25 24.16
CA ALA A 108 40.20 -24.25 25.06
C ALA A 108 41.65 -23.77 24.74
N PRO A 109 42.19 -22.62 25.28
CA PRO A 109 41.65 -21.57 26.19
C PRO A 109 41.97 -20.07 25.79
N ALA A 110 41.67 -19.11 26.68
CA ALA A 110 41.80 -17.64 26.56
C ALA A 110 43.13 -17.02 27.10
N PRO A 111 43.45 -15.74 26.79
CA PRO A 111 44.32 -14.92 27.64
C PRO A 111 43.73 -13.54 28.09
N SER A 112 44.30 -13.03 29.18
CA SER A 112 44.02 -11.77 29.92
C SER A 112 44.87 -10.57 29.45
N PRO A 113 44.70 -9.33 29.97
CA PRO A 113 44.60 -8.09 29.18
C PRO A 113 45.91 -7.30 28.98
N ALA A 114 46.02 -6.61 27.85
CA ALA A 114 46.99 -5.54 27.59
C ALA A 114 46.33 -4.40 26.79
N SER A 115 46.68 -3.17 27.12
CA SER A 115 46.10 -1.89 26.67
C SER A 115 45.74 -1.81 25.18
N PHE A 116 44.52 -1.35 24.87
CA PHE A 116 43.99 -1.27 23.51
C PHE A 116 43.94 0.18 23.02
N GLY A 117 44.52 0.41 21.83
CA GLY A 117 44.54 1.71 21.16
C GLY A 117 43.18 2.12 20.59
N GLU A 118 43.10 3.39 20.17
CA GLU A 118 41.88 4.06 19.71
C GLU A 118 41.17 3.31 18.57
N PRO A 119 39.83 3.16 18.62
CA PRO A 119 39.06 2.53 17.55
C PRO A 119 39.03 3.41 16.29
N SER A 120 39.21 2.81 15.11
CA SER A 120 39.25 3.54 13.83
C SER A 120 37.89 4.11 13.39
N SER A 121 36.79 3.55 13.93
CA SER A 121 35.41 4.02 13.70
C SER A 121 34.43 3.32 14.65
N VAL A 122 33.43 4.04 15.16
CA VAL A 122 32.40 3.52 16.09
C VAL A 122 31.07 3.32 15.35
N MET A 123 30.41 2.17 15.58
CA MET A 123 29.11 1.88 14.97
C MET A 123 27.95 2.57 15.72
N PRO A 124 26.87 2.99 15.04
CA PRO A 124 25.78 3.78 15.65
C PRO A 124 25.09 3.11 16.85
N ALA A 125 25.06 1.78 16.90
CA ALA A 125 24.50 1.03 18.04
C ALA A 125 25.45 0.97 19.24
N ALA A 126 26.77 0.97 19.00
CA ALA A 126 27.79 1.02 20.04
C ALA A 126 27.89 2.43 20.64
N GLU A 127 27.80 3.46 19.80
CA GLU A 127 27.79 4.87 20.21
C GLU A 127 26.64 5.19 21.17
N ARG A 128 25.44 4.66 20.91
CA ARG A 128 24.29 4.82 21.81
C ARG A 128 24.52 4.21 23.20
N LEU A 129 25.11 3.01 23.28
CA LEU A 129 25.40 2.36 24.57
C LEU A 129 26.54 3.05 25.32
N LEU A 130 27.57 3.54 24.62
CA LEU A 130 28.63 4.34 25.23
C LEU A 130 28.07 5.63 25.84
N ALA A 131 27.15 6.30 25.15
CA ALA A 131 26.50 7.51 25.64
C ALA A 131 25.59 7.24 26.85
N GLU A 132 24.85 6.13 26.85
CA GLU A 132 23.94 5.75 27.92
C GLU A 132 24.69 5.41 29.23
N TYR A 133 25.84 4.73 29.11
CA TYR A 133 26.66 4.33 30.26
C TYR A 133 27.81 5.30 30.58
N LYS A 134 27.93 6.40 29.81
CA LYS A 134 29.00 7.42 29.92
C LYS A 134 30.41 6.84 29.86
N ILE A 135 30.64 5.90 28.95
CA ILE A 135 31.93 5.22 28.76
C ILE A 135 32.63 5.82 27.53
N SER A 136 33.91 6.14 27.66
CA SER A 136 34.73 6.60 26.53
C SER A 136 35.10 5.43 25.62
N ALA A 137 35.03 5.65 24.30
CA ALA A 137 35.31 4.61 23.28
C ALA A 137 36.72 4.00 23.40
N ASP A 138 37.69 4.77 23.89
CA ASP A 138 39.09 4.37 24.06
C ASP A 138 39.29 3.32 25.17
N ARG A 139 38.29 3.13 26.02
CA ARG A 139 38.34 2.14 27.11
C ARG A 139 37.83 0.77 26.70
N VAL A 140 37.21 0.67 25.54
CA VAL A 140 36.58 -0.55 25.04
C VAL A 140 37.39 -1.11 23.89
N GLN A 141 37.81 -2.37 24.01
CA GLN A 141 38.55 -3.04 22.94
C GLN A 141 37.66 -3.28 21.72
N ALA A 142 37.98 -2.67 20.59
CA ALA A 142 37.31 -2.90 19.32
C ALA A 142 37.74 -4.24 18.70
N THR A 143 36.79 -5.14 18.47
CA THR A 143 37.06 -6.46 17.84
C THR A 143 36.46 -6.59 16.44
N GLY A 144 35.82 -5.55 15.92
CA GLY A 144 35.19 -5.56 14.60
C GLY A 144 36.19 -5.55 13.43
N PRO A 145 35.79 -6.08 12.25
CA PRO A 145 36.62 -6.06 11.04
C PRO A 145 37.09 -4.64 10.70
N GLY A 146 38.41 -4.45 10.61
CA GLY A 146 39.02 -3.13 10.38
C GLY A 146 39.19 -2.25 11.63
N GLY A 147 39.14 -2.81 12.84
CA GLY A 147 39.37 -2.08 14.09
C GLY A 147 38.19 -1.23 14.56
N ARG A 148 36.97 -1.62 14.15
CA ARG A 148 35.73 -0.89 14.45
C ARG A 148 35.10 -1.37 15.75
N LEU A 149 34.50 -0.44 16.49
CA LEU A 149 33.86 -0.75 17.76
C LEU A 149 32.41 -1.22 17.54
N LEU A 150 32.11 -2.46 17.96
CA LEU A 150 30.80 -3.10 17.83
C LEU A 150 30.00 -2.99 19.12
N LYS A 151 28.68 -3.20 19.01
CA LYS A 151 27.75 -3.15 20.15
C LYS A 151 28.13 -4.19 21.22
N GLU A 152 28.52 -5.36 20.76
CA GLU A 152 28.88 -6.52 21.58
C GLU A 152 30.15 -6.25 22.41
N ASP A 153 31.07 -5.44 21.91
CA ASP A 153 32.30 -5.07 22.63
C ASP A 153 32.01 -4.14 23.81
N VAL A 154 31.08 -3.19 23.63
CA VAL A 154 30.62 -2.28 24.70
C VAL A 154 29.87 -3.04 25.78
N ILE A 155 29.01 -4.00 25.39
CA ILE A 155 28.29 -4.88 26.34
C ILE A 155 29.27 -5.75 27.12
N ARG A 156 30.24 -6.37 26.45
CA ARG A 156 31.28 -7.19 27.10
C ARG A 156 32.09 -6.37 28.11
N TYR A 157 32.36 -5.11 27.81
CA TYR A 157 33.06 -4.21 28.74
C TYR A 157 32.19 -3.83 29.94
N ILE A 158 30.91 -3.50 29.73
CA ILE A 158 29.95 -3.21 30.81
C ILE A 158 29.81 -4.41 31.75
N ASP A 159 29.66 -5.62 31.20
CA ASP A 159 29.56 -6.87 31.98
C ASP A 159 30.86 -7.16 32.75
N SER A 160 32.01 -6.87 32.16
CA SER A 160 33.31 -7.06 32.83
C SER A 160 33.57 -6.08 33.97
N GLN A 161 32.92 -4.91 33.96
CA GLN A 161 33.07 -3.84 34.96
C GLN A 161 31.87 -3.76 35.93
N GLY A 162 30.82 -4.55 35.70
CA GLY A 162 29.62 -4.57 36.55
C GLY A 162 28.91 -3.21 36.64
N LEU A 163 28.89 -2.42 35.56
CA LEU A 163 28.36 -1.06 35.56
C LEU A 163 26.83 -1.04 35.41
N GLN A 164 26.15 -0.26 36.25
CA GLN A 164 24.71 -0.01 36.17
C GLN A 164 24.43 1.32 35.45
N PRO A 165 23.34 1.42 34.67
CA PRO A 165 23.02 2.64 33.94
C PRO A 165 22.71 3.79 34.92
N GLY A 166 23.48 4.89 34.83
CA GLY A 166 23.23 6.14 35.55
C GLY A 166 24.19 6.53 36.69
N GLY A 167 25.26 5.76 36.97
CA GLY A 167 26.25 6.11 38.01
C GLY A 167 27.24 7.21 37.58
N GLN A 168 27.31 8.33 38.31
CA GLN A 168 28.21 9.47 38.03
C GLN A 168 29.68 9.20 38.39
N GLY A 169 30.57 9.40 37.43
CA GLY A 169 31.98 9.72 37.66
C GLY A 169 32.21 11.22 37.52
N SER A 170 32.69 11.83 38.59
CA SER A 170 32.92 13.25 38.88
C SER A 170 33.71 14.07 37.85
N GLY A 171 33.27 15.31 37.60
CA GLY A 171 34.13 16.41 37.13
C GLY A 171 34.14 17.56 38.16
N PRO A 172 35.18 18.41 38.23
CA PRO A 172 35.11 19.67 38.95
C PRO A 172 34.61 20.81 38.06
N ALA A 173 33.87 21.69 38.70
CA ALA A 173 33.13 22.84 38.16
C ALA A 173 34.02 23.98 37.64
N ASN A 174 33.42 24.82 36.78
CA ASN A 174 33.24 26.24 37.11
C ASN A 174 32.14 26.88 36.24
N SER A 175 31.20 27.50 36.95
CA SER A 175 30.10 28.34 36.50
C SER A 175 30.56 29.77 36.22
N SER A 176 30.01 30.43 35.19
CA SER A 176 29.54 31.84 35.26
C SER A 176 29.04 32.34 33.90
N ALA A 177 28.00 33.18 33.96
CA ALA A 177 27.58 34.20 33.01
C ALA A 177 26.68 33.79 31.82
N LEU A 178 25.37 33.79 32.12
CA LEU A 178 24.34 34.30 31.22
C LEU A 178 24.41 35.83 31.12
N ALA A 179 23.96 36.33 29.96
CA ALA A 179 23.52 37.69 29.63
C ALA A 179 24.56 38.70 29.13
N ASN A 180 24.60 38.94 27.81
CA ASN A 180 23.90 40.07 27.18
C ASN A 180 24.23 40.26 25.70
N ALA A 181 23.32 40.97 25.04
CA ALA A 181 23.50 41.84 23.87
C ALA A 181 23.27 41.26 22.46
N ILE A 182 22.04 41.51 22.02
CA ILE A 182 21.65 41.89 20.67
C ILE A 182 22.54 43.07 20.20
N THR A 183 23.14 42.97 19.01
CA THR A 183 23.26 44.02 17.96
C THR A 183 24.35 43.66 16.94
N GLY A 184 24.11 43.98 15.66
CA GLY A 184 25.19 44.35 14.74
C GLY A 184 25.58 43.36 13.65
N ALA A 185 25.00 43.59 12.47
CA ALA A 185 25.47 43.30 11.11
C ALA A 185 26.92 42.79 10.90
N GLY A 186 27.09 41.86 9.96
CA GLY A 186 28.40 41.55 9.40
C GLY A 186 28.42 40.34 8.48
N VAL A 187 28.36 40.61 7.18
CA VAL A 187 28.34 39.68 6.04
C VAL A 187 29.57 38.76 6.00
N SER A 188 29.39 37.47 5.71
CA SER A 188 30.13 36.74 4.65
C SER A 188 29.80 35.24 4.65
N SER A 189 29.34 34.79 3.48
CA SER A 189 29.17 33.39 3.09
C SER A 189 30.54 32.73 2.85
N PRO A 190 30.63 31.40 2.98
CA PRO A 190 30.81 30.63 1.74
C PRO A 190 29.87 29.42 1.63
N ALA A 191 29.43 29.18 0.41
CA ALA A 191 28.57 28.07 0.00
C ALA A 191 29.24 26.69 0.17
N PRO A 192 28.49 25.64 0.58
CA PRO A 192 28.98 24.28 0.48
C PRO A 192 28.82 23.78 -0.97
N LYS A 193 29.95 23.30 -1.49
CA LYS A 193 30.14 22.67 -2.79
C LYS A 193 29.33 21.36 -2.85
N ALA A 194 28.47 21.23 -3.86
CA ALA A 194 27.73 20.01 -4.14
C ALA A 194 28.71 18.85 -4.42
N ALA A 195 28.73 17.86 -3.53
CA ALA A 195 29.36 16.58 -3.77
C ALA A 195 28.29 15.64 -4.34
N GLY A 196 28.48 15.23 -5.60
CA GLY A 196 27.65 14.23 -6.25
C GLY A 196 27.70 12.91 -5.49
N ILE A 197 26.53 12.34 -5.21
CA ILE A 197 26.41 11.00 -4.68
C ILE A 197 26.64 10.04 -5.86
N PRO A 198 27.66 9.15 -5.82
CA PRO A 198 27.77 8.09 -6.81
C PRO A 198 26.67 7.06 -6.55
N VAL A 199 25.82 6.84 -7.55
CA VAL A 199 24.86 5.74 -7.58
C VAL A 199 25.66 4.45 -7.78
N ALA A 200 26.03 3.81 -6.68
CA ALA A 200 26.58 2.46 -6.69
C ALA A 200 25.44 1.45 -6.94
N GLY A 201 25.79 0.41 -7.71
CA GLY A 201 24.87 -0.48 -8.42
C GLY A 201 23.79 -1.14 -7.57
N VAL A 202 22.67 -1.40 -8.24
CA VAL A 202 21.55 -2.21 -7.78
C VAL A 202 22.05 -3.64 -7.54
N GLY A 203 22.53 -3.88 -6.32
CA GLY A 203 22.73 -5.22 -5.79
C GLY A 203 21.38 -5.79 -5.36
N THR A 204 21.01 -6.93 -5.93
CA THR A 204 19.84 -7.72 -5.57
C THR A 204 19.89 -8.11 -4.09
N LEU A 205 19.16 -7.38 -3.24
CA LEU A 205 18.92 -7.73 -1.85
C LEU A 205 17.82 -8.80 -1.79
N GLY A 206 18.22 -10.07 -1.92
CA GLY A 206 17.42 -11.18 -1.39
C GLY A 206 17.58 -11.23 0.14
N PRO A 207 16.53 -11.42 0.95
CA PRO A 207 16.68 -11.49 2.41
C PRO A 207 17.39 -12.78 2.82
N GLN A 208 18.59 -12.66 3.40
CA GLN A 208 19.17 -13.69 4.26
C GLN A 208 18.69 -13.40 5.69
N VAL A 209 17.74 -14.18 6.19
CA VAL A 209 17.30 -14.09 7.58
C VAL A 209 18.02 -15.17 8.39
N SER A 210 19.05 -14.78 9.12
CA SER A 210 19.67 -15.56 10.19
C SER A 210 19.09 -15.11 11.54
N GLY A 211 17.85 -15.52 11.81
CA GLY A 211 17.23 -15.45 13.14
C GLY A 211 17.42 -16.77 13.92
N PRO A 212 17.24 -16.78 15.26
CA PRO A 212 17.28 -17.99 16.06
C PRO A 212 16.31 -19.05 15.51
N ALA A 213 16.73 -20.33 15.51
CA ALA A 213 16.11 -21.47 14.82
C ALA A 213 14.63 -21.79 15.15
N ASP A 214 14.00 -21.02 16.03
CA ASP A 214 12.64 -21.23 16.52
C ASP A 214 11.62 -20.20 15.98
N ARG A 215 12.05 -19.28 15.10
CA ARG A 215 11.16 -18.33 14.41
C ARG A 215 10.97 -18.76 12.97
N ARG A 216 9.75 -19.19 12.61
CA ARG A 216 9.39 -19.54 11.24
C ARG A 216 8.86 -18.31 10.52
N GLU A 217 9.52 -17.94 9.43
CA GLU A 217 9.02 -16.93 8.51
C GLU A 217 8.31 -17.62 7.33
N GLU A 218 7.18 -17.05 6.90
CA GLU A 218 6.46 -17.50 5.71
C GLU A 218 6.52 -16.40 4.65
N THR A 219 7.11 -16.71 3.50
CA THR A 219 7.17 -15.79 2.36
C THR A 219 6.05 -16.13 1.38
N LYS A 220 5.23 -15.14 1.01
CA LYS A 220 4.17 -15.26 -0.01
C LYS A 220 4.39 -14.23 -1.11
N PRO A 221 4.39 -14.62 -2.40
CA PRO A 221 4.45 -13.66 -3.50
C PRO A 221 3.19 -12.79 -3.52
N MET A 222 3.34 -11.51 -3.87
CA MET A 222 2.18 -10.63 -4.09
C MET A 222 1.44 -11.01 -5.38
N SER A 223 0.11 -10.95 -5.38
CA SER A 223 -0.69 -11.06 -6.61
C SER A 223 -0.47 -9.89 -7.56
N MET A 224 -0.79 -10.04 -8.86
CA MET A 224 -0.70 -8.96 -9.86
C MET A 224 -1.44 -7.69 -9.44
N ILE A 225 -2.69 -7.87 -9.02
CA ILE A 225 -3.55 -6.78 -8.58
C ILE A 225 -2.89 -6.04 -7.42
N ARG A 226 -2.30 -6.76 -6.46
CA ARG A 226 -1.62 -6.14 -5.31
C ARG A 226 -0.36 -5.39 -5.73
N ARG A 227 0.44 -5.92 -6.66
CA ARG A 227 1.63 -5.24 -7.19
C ARG A 227 1.27 -3.95 -7.92
N THR A 228 0.26 -4.01 -8.78
CA THR A 228 -0.24 -2.85 -9.53
C THR A 228 -0.74 -1.75 -8.60
N ILE A 229 -1.56 -2.11 -7.60
CA ILE A 229 -2.03 -1.17 -6.58
C ILE A 229 -0.85 -0.58 -5.81
N ALA A 230 0.12 -1.40 -5.39
CA ALA A 230 1.30 -0.93 -4.66
C ALA A 230 2.11 0.08 -5.48
N ALA A 231 2.37 -0.21 -6.76
CA ALA A 231 3.07 0.69 -7.65
C ALA A 231 2.34 2.04 -7.80
N ARG A 232 1.02 2.01 -8.02
CA ARG A 232 0.19 3.23 -8.12
C ARG A 232 0.18 4.06 -6.82
N LEU A 233 0.08 3.41 -5.67
CA LEU A 233 0.09 4.09 -4.36
C LEU A 233 1.43 4.76 -4.08
N VAL A 234 2.54 4.10 -4.39
CA VAL A 234 3.88 4.69 -4.24
C VAL A 234 4.07 5.84 -5.21
N GLN A 235 3.64 5.68 -6.47
CA GLN A 235 3.69 6.74 -7.48
C GLN A 235 2.91 7.98 -7.03
N ALA A 236 1.71 7.80 -6.47
CA ALA A 236 0.90 8.90 -5.96
C ALA A 236 1.64 9.70 -4.87
N GLN A 237 2.30 9.02 -3.92
CA GLN A 237 3.06 9.67 -2.85
C GLN A 237 4.33 10.37 -3.35
N GLN A 238 5.02 9.79 -4.34
CA GLN A 238 6.26 10.37 -4.87
C GLN A 238 6.01 11.54 -5.81
N THR A 239 4.87 11.56 -6.50
CA THR A 239 4.58 12.55 -7.55
C THR A 239 3.76 13.72 -7.03
N ALA A 240 2.79 13.48 -6.14
CA ALA A 240 1.90 14.53 -5.64
C ALA A 240 2.40 15.11 -4.31
N ALA A 241 2.19 16.42 -4.12
CA ALA A 241 2.46 17.05 -2.83
C ALA A 241 1.21 16.89 -1.93
N LEU A 242 0.99 15.67 -1.44
CA LEU A 242 -0.23 15.36 -0.70
C LEU A 242 -0.25 16.02 0.68
N LEU A 243 -1.33 16.75 0.96
CA LEU A 243 -1.63 17.28 2.29
C LEU A 243 -3.04 16.86 2.70
N THR A 244 -3.24 16.54 3.98
CA THR A 244 -4.55 16.20 4.53
C THR A 244 -5.00 17.27 5.51
N THR A 245 -6.24 17.73 5.35
CA THR A 245 -6.94 18.58 6.31
C THR A 245 -8.18 17.87 6.86
N PHE A 246 -8.63 18.25 8.05
CA PHE A 246 -9.68 17.55 8.78
C PHE A 246 -10.74 18.51 9.31
N ASN A 247 -11.99 18.06 9.28
CA ASN A 247 -13.12 18.70 9.96
C ASN A 247 -13.95 17.64 10.69
N GLU A 248 -14.71 18.07 11.69
CA GLU A 248 -15.77 17.25 12.27
C GLU A 248 -17.15 17.79 11.88
N ILE A 249 -18.13 16.90 11.80
CA ILE A 249 -19.51 17.19 11.43
C ILE A 249 -20.44 16.62 12.49
N ASP A 250 -21.40 17.42 12.95
CA ASP A 250 -22.57 16.95 13.68
C ASP A 250 -23.54 16.27 12.69
N MET A 251 -23.65 14.95 12.79
CA MET A 251 -24.51 14.16 11.90
C MET A 251 -25.97 14.16 12.34
N LYS A 252 -26.32 14.79 13.47
CA LYS A 252 -27.68 14.79 14.03
C LYS A 252 -28.72 15.27 13.01
N PRO A 253 -28.53 16.37 12.27
CA PRO A 253 -29.53 16.88 11.33
C PRO A 253 -29.82 15.89 10.18
N VAL A 254 -28.78 15.29 9.60
CA VAL A 254 -28.93 14.24 8.57
C VAL A 254 -29.63 13.01 9.13
N MET A 255 -29.26 12.58 10.34
CA MET A 255 -29.85 11.42 11.00
C MET A 255 -31.32 11.62 11.31
N ASP A 256 -31.70 12.80 11.80
CA ASP A 256 -33.08 13.15 12.10
C ASP A 256 -33.92 13.23 10.83
N LEU A 257 -33.40 13.86 9.77
CA LEU A 257 -34.05 13.91 8.46
C LEU A 257 -34.27 12.51 7.88
N ARG A 258 -33.22 11.67 7.93
CA ARG A 258 -33.29 10.29 7.48
C ARG A 258 -34.31 9.50 8.29
N ASN A 259 -34.32 9.61 9.62
CA ASN A 259 -35.27 8.90 10.46
C ASN A 259 -36.73 9.31 10.18
N LYS A 260 -36.97 10.58 9.83
CA LYS A 260 -38.29 11.09 9.48
C LYS A 260 -38.81 10.56 8.13
N TYR A 261 -37.93 10.34 7.14
CA TYR A 261 -38.35 10.05 5.77
C TYR A 261 -37.92 8.69 5.21
N LYS A 262 -37.06 7.91 5.89
CA LYS A 262 -36.51 6.64 5.38
C LYS A 262 -37.56 5.65 4.88
N ASP A 263 -38.69 5.52 5.56
CA ASP A 263 -39.70 4.51 5.22
C ASP A 263 -40.50 4.95 3.98
N LYS A 264 -40.94 6.20 3.93
CA LYS A 264 -41.58 6.80 2.75
C LYS A 264 -40.65 6.80 1.53
N PHE A 265 -39.38 7.11 1.76
CA PHE A 265 -38.38 7.12 0.70
C PHE A 265 -38.18 5.71 0.12
N LEU A 266 -38.13 4.69 0.98
CA LEU A 266 -38.06 3.29 0.55
C LEU A 266 -39.32 2.87 -0.23
N GLU A 267 -40.50 3.25 0.24
CA GLU A 267 -41.78 2.95 -0.42
C GLU A 267 -41.85 3.56 -1.83
N ILE A 268 -41.47 4.83 -1.99
CA ILE A 268 -41.55 5.55 -3.27
C ILE A 268 -40.46 5.12 -4.25
N HIS A 269 -39.23 4.92 -3.77
CA HIS A 269 -38.06 4.75 -4.64
C HIS A 269 -37.52 3.31 -4.70
N GLY A 270 -37.99 2.42 -3.82
CA GLY A 270 -37.51 1.03 -3.75
C GLY A 270 -36.07 0.87 -3.27
N VAL A 271 -35.46 1.93 -2.71
CA VAL A 271 -34.09 1.93 -2.17
C VAL A 271 -34.04 2.67 -0.83
N LYS A 272 -33.21 2.19 0.10
CA LYS A 272 -33.07 2.82 1.41
C LYS A 272 -32.37 4.17 1.28
N LEU A 273 -32.84 5.16 2.02
CA LEU A 273 -32.14 6.43 2.18
C LEU A 273 -30.85 6.19 2.98
N GLY A 274 -29.70 6.25 2.32
CA GLY A 274 -28.38 6.13 2.93
C GLY A 274 -27.80 7.49 3.33
N PHE A 275 -26.57 7.46 3.86
CA PHE A 275 -25.81 8.69 4.10
C PHE A 275 -25.03 9.13 2.85
N MET A 276 -24.68 8.19 1.97
CA MET A 276 -23.78 8.45 0.83
C MET A 276 -24.35 9.48 -0.13
N SER A 277 -25.66 9.47 -0.39
CA SER A 277 -26.32 10.49 -1.21
C SER A 277 -26.13 11.91 -0.67
N PHE A 278 -26.19 12.11 0.66
CA PHE A 278 -25.91 13.42 1.27
C PHE A 278 -24.45 13.84 1.06
N PHE A 279 -23.50 12.93 1.26
CA PHE A 279 -22.07 13.23 1.06
C PHE A 279 -21.74 13.48 -0.41
N VAL A 280 -22.28 12.70 -1.33
CA VAL A 280 -22.12 12.91 -2.78
C VAL A 280 -22.65 14.28 -3.16
N LYS A 281 -23.85 14.66 -2.71
CA LYS A 281 -24.42 15.99 -2.99
C LYS A 281 -23.64 17.13 -2.32
N GLY A 282 -23.18 16.94 -1.08
CA GLY A 282 -22.31 17.90 -0.40
C GLY A 282 -20.96 18.07 -1.12
N CYS A 283 -20.36 16.99 -1.61
CA CYS A 283 -19.14 17.03 -2.40
C CYS A 283 -19.38 17.79 -3.71
N VAL A 284 -20.45 17.49 -4.46
CA VAL A 284 -20.77 18.23 -5.69
C VAL A 284 -20.88 19.73 -5.42
N GLU A 285 -21.58 20.12 -4.36
CA GLU A 285 -21.72 21.54 -4.00
C GLU A 285 -20.37 22.17 -3.63
N GLY A 286 -19.54 21.45 -2.87
CA GLY A 286 -18.17 21.88 -2.58
C GLY A 286 -17.32 22.00 -3.84
N LEU A 287 -17.39 21.04 -4.77
CA LEU A 287 -16.58 21.02 -6.00
C LEU A 287 -16.99 22.15 -6.94
N LYS A 288 -18.27 22.54 -6.98
CA LYS A 288 -18.75 23.73 -7.71
C LYS A 288 -18.14 25.02 -7.15
N ARG A 289 -18.07 25.15 -5.82
CA ARG A 289 -17.53 26.34 -5.14
C ARG A 289 -16.00 26.41 -5.18
N TYR A 290 -15.32 25.25 -5.24
CA TYR A 290 -13.87 25.13 -5.25
C TYR A 290 -13.39 24.24 -6.42
N PRO A 291 -13.43 24.74 -7.67
CA PRO A 291 -13.14 23.93 -8.87
C PRO A 291 -11.72 23.34 -8.92
N ALA A 292 -10.75 23.95 -8.22
CA ALA A 292 -9.39 23.43 -8.11
C ALA A 292 -9.36 22.00 -7.53
N VAL A 293 -10.29 21.67 -6.62
CA VAL A 293 -10.41 20.34 -6.01
C VAL A 293 -10.89 19.28 -7.02
N ASN A 294 -11.48 19.70 -8.15
CA ASN A 294 -11.94 18.85 -9.26
C ASN A 294 -11.02 18.95 -10.50
N SER A 295 -9.72 19.17 -10.30
CA SER A 295 -8.76 19.41 -11.38
C SER A 295 -7.68 18.33 -11.45
N GLU A 296 -6.87 18.31 -12.50
CA GLU A 296 -5.68 17.46 -12.59
C GLU A 296 -4.51 18.22 -13.21
N ILE A 297 -3.28 17.76 -12.94
CA ILE A 297 -2.10 18.23 -13.66
C ILE A 297 -1.87 17.33 -14.88
N ARG A 298 -1.77 17.94 -16.06
CA ARG A 298 -1.35 17.27 -17.30
C ARG A 298 -0.18 18.03 -17.91
N GLY A 299 1.02 17.48 -17.73
CA GLY A 299 2.25 18.16 -18.15
C GLY A 299 2.44 19.45 -17.35
N THR A 300 2.39 20.60 -18.01
CA THR A 300 2.49 21.93 -17.40
C THR A 300 1.13 22.57 -17.10
N ASP A 301 0.04 21.95 -17.54
CA ASP A 301 -1.29 22.54 -17.49
C ASP A 301 -2.12 21.96 -16.34
N VAL A 302 -2.96 22.81 -15.74
CA VAL A 302 -4.02 22.38 -14.82
C VAL A 302 -5.33 22.28 -15.59
N ILE A 303 -5.91 21.09 -15.62
CA ILE A 303 -7.17 20.82 -16.32
C ILE A 303 -8.29 20.72 -15.29
N THR A 304 -9.14 21.74 -15.27
CA THR A 304 -10.36 21.77 -14.44
C THR A 304 -11.53 21.16 -15.19
N ARG A 305 -12.28 20.27 -14.53
CA ARG A 305 -13.43 19.58 -15.10
C ARG A 305 -14.74 20.22 -14.64
N ASN A 306 -15.64 20.47 -15.59
CA ASN A 306 -16.97 21.06 -15.37
C ASN A 306 -18.08 20.00 -15.21
N TYR A 307 -17.70 18.77 -14.91
CA TYR A 307 -18.58 17.64 -14.62
C TYR A 307 -18.05 16.93 -13.37
N PHE A 308 -18.93 16.23 -12.65
CA PHE A 308 -18.61 15.66 -11.34
C PHE A 308 -18.79 14.14 -11.37
N ASP A 309 -17.75 13.44 -11.82
CA ASP A 309 -17.71 11.97 -11.83
C ASP A 309 -17.06 11.49 -10.52
N ILE A 310 -17.87 11.06 -9.56
CA ILE A 310 -17.42 10.75 -8.21
C ILE A 310 -17.18 9.24 -8.04
N GLY A 311 -15.92 8.87 -7.82
CA GLY A 311 -15.53 7.51 -7.43
C GLY A 311 -15.96 7.21 -5.99
N ILE A 312 -16.59 6.06 -5.76
CA ILE A 312 -17.00 5.60 -4.43
C ILE A 312 -16.21 4.35 -4.08
N ALA A 313 -15.37 4.41 -3.06
CA ALA A 313 -14.60 3.25 -2.63
C ALA A 313 -15.51 2.23 -1.92
N ILE A 314 -15.56 1.00 -2.45
CA ILE A 314 -16.39 -0.09 -1.95
C ILE A 314 -15.52 -1.33 -1.75
N GLY A 315 -15.70 -2.00 -0.61
CA GLY A 315 -15.09 -3.32 -0.39
C GLY A 315 -15.77 -4.39 -1.24
N GLY A 316 -15.01 -5.06 -2.10
CA GLY A 316 -15.43 -6.20 -2.91
C GLY A 316 -14.78 -7.52 -2.47
N GLY A 317 -15.15 -8.61 -3.14
CA GLY A 317 -14.66 -9.96 -2.80
C GLY A 317 -13.16 -10.14 -2.99
N LYS A 318 -12.60 -9.57 -4.06
CA LYS A 318 -11.16 -9.59 -4.38
C LYS A 318 -10.36 -8.40 -3.83
N GLY A 319 -11.00 -7.48 -3.10
CA GLY A 319 -10.37 -6.27 -2.56
C GLY A 319 -11.19 -5.00 -2.73
N LEU A 320 -10.56 -3.85 -2.54
CA LEU A 320 -11.20 -2.54 -2.68
C LEU A 320 -11.29 -2.16 -4.17
N VAL A 321 -12.47 -1.73 -4.61
CA VAL A 321 -12.70 -1.17 -5.95
C VAL A 321 -13.35 0.21 -5.83
N VAL A 322 -13.15 1.07 -6.82
CA VAL A 322 -13.65 2.45 -6.83
C VAL A 322 -14.49 2.70 -8.09
N PRO A 323 -15.72 2.20 -8.15
CA PRO A 323 -16.66 2.52 -9.22
C PRO A 323 -17.08 3.99 -9.22
N ILE A 324 -17.43 4.51 -10.39
CA ILE A 324 -17.65 5.94 -10.62
C ILE A 324 -19.12 6.25 -10.86
N LEU A 325 -19.68 7.11 -10.02
CA LEU A 325 -20.97 7.76 -10.25
C LEU A 325 -20.79 8.89 -11.26
N ARG A 326 -21.25 8.69 -12.50
CA ARG A 326 -21.12 9.70 -13.55
C ARG A 326 -22.15 10.80 -13.44
N ASN A 327 -21.74 12.04 -13.72
CA ASN A 327 -22.57 13.24 -13.67
C ASN A 327 -23.37 13.34 -12.36
N ALA A 328 -22.69 13.15 -11.23
CA ALA A 328 -23.31 13.05 -9.90
C ALA A 328 -24.14 14.29 -9.52
N GLU A 329 -23.88 15.45 -10.14
CA GLU A 329 -24.67 16.66 -10.02
C GLU A 329 -26.12 16.50 -10.47
N THR A 330 -26.36 15.67 -11.49
CA THR A 330 -27.69 15.46 -12.08
C THR A 330 -28.50 14.37 -11.36
N LEU A 331 -27.84 13.49 -10.62
CA LEU A 331 -28.47 12.32 -10.01
C LEU A 331 -29.37 12.71 -8.83
N SER A 332 -30.53 12.08 -8.68
CA SER A 332 -31.32 12.20 -7.44
C SER A 332 -30.68 11.43 -6.29
N PHE A 333 -31.12 11.70 -5.04
CA PHE A 333 -30.74 10.89 -3.88
C PHE A 333 -30.98 9.39 -4.12
N ALA A 334 -32.15 9.05 -4.67
CA ALA A 334 -32.51 7.66 -4.97
C ALA A 334 -31.61 7.04 -6.04
N ALA A 335 -31.26 7.80 -7.08
CA ALA A 335 -30.37 7.32 -8.14
C ALA A 335 -28.96 7.05 -7.61
N ILE A 336 -28.42 7.95 -6.75
CA ILE A 336 -27.12 7.76 -6.10
C ILE A 336 -27.12 6.48 -5.25
N GLU A 337 -28.10 6.34 -4.34
CA GLU A 337 -28.17 5.17 -3.46
C GLU A 337 -28.37 3.87 -4.25
N LYS A 338 -29.16 3.89 -5.33
CA LYS A 338 -29.38 2.71 -6.18
C LYS A 338 -28.10 2.31 -6.90
N GLN A 339 -27.40 3.26 -7.54
CA GLN A 339 -26.16 2.97 -8.25
C GLN A 339 -25.07 2.45 -7.31
N ILE A 340 -24.89 3.04 -6.12
CA ILE A 340 -23.94 2.55 -5.12
C ILE A 340 -24.29 1.12 -4.69
N ASN A 341 -25.57 0.81 -4.47
CA ASN A 341 -26.00 -0.55 -4.11
C ASN A 341 -25.76 -1.56 -5.23
N ASP A 342 -26.01 -1.17 -6.48
CA ASP A 342 -25.77 -2.03 -7.64
C ASP A 342 -24.27 -2.28 -7.84
N TYR A 343 -23.43 -1.26 -7.67
CA TYR A 343 -21.98 -1.41 -7.65
C TYR A 343 -21.50 -2.28 -6.47
N ALA A 344 -22.07 -2.13 -5.27
CA ALA A 344 -21.70 -2.98 -4.14
C ALA A 344 -22.02 -4.46 -4.40
N LYS A 345 -23.17 -4.76 -5.03
CA LYS A 345 -23.51 -6.13 -5.45
C LYS A 345 -22.53 -6.64 -6.49
N ALA A 346 -22.28 -5.86 -7.55
CA ALA A 346 -21.35 -6.23 -8.60
C ALA A 346 -19.93 -6.43 -8.07
N ALA A 347 -19.45 -5.62 -7.13
CA ALA A 347 -18.14 -5.75 -6.50
C ALA A 347 -18.03 -7.03 -5.65
N LYS A 348 -19.10 -7.39 -4.93
CA LYS A 348 -19.15 -8.63 -4.15
C LYS A 348 -19.15 -9.87 -5.05
N GLU A 349 -19.80 -9.78 -6.21
CA GLU A 349 -19.90 -10.85 -7.21
C GLU A 349 -18.74 -10.85 -8.21
N ASN A 350 -17.77 -9.94 -8.08
CA ASN A 350 -16.65 -9.73 -9.00
C ASN A 350 -17.07 -9.46 -10.47
N ARG A 351 -18.18 -8.72 -10.65
CA ARG A 351 -18.78 -8.36 -11.96
C ARG A 351 -18.64 -6.87 -12.32
N ILE A 352 -17.77 -6.14 -11.64
CA ILE A 352 -17.51 -4.73 -11.96
C ILE A 352 -16.79 -4.65 -13.30
N LYS A 353 -17.28 -3.80 -14.20
CA LYS A 353 -16.67 -3.63 -15.52
C LYS A 353 -15.50 -2.65 -15.41
N PRO A 354 -14.44 -2.80 -16.22
CA PRO A 354 -13.33 -1.84 -16.26
C PRO A 354 -13.79 -0.39 -16.52
N THR A 355 -14.80 -0.21 -17.38
CA THR A 355 -15.39 1.11 -17.70
C THR A 355 -16.03 1.82 -16.51
N ASP A 356 -16.40 1.07 -15.47
CA ASP A 356 -16.96 1.61 -14.24
C ASP A 356 -15.88 2.17 -13.31
N LEU A 357 -14.60 1.80 -13.52
CA LEU A 357 -13.47 2.13 -12.67
C LEU A 357 -12.60 3.29 -13.21
N GLU A 358 -12.89 3.77 -14.42
CA GLU A 358 -12.07 4.75 -15.14
C GLU A 358 -12.74 6.12 -15.32
N GLY A 359 -11.95 7.20 -15.20
CA GLY A 359 -12.37 8.57 -15.53
C GLY A 359 -13.03 9.35 -14.40
N GLY A 360 -12.94 8.89 -13.16
CA GLY A 360 -13.44 9.64 -11.99
C GLY A 360 -12.60 10.89 -11.74
N THR A 361 -13.24 11.98 -11.31
CA THR A 361 -12.61 13.28 -11.07
C THR A 361 -12.31 13.53 -9.59
N PHE A 362 -13.07 12.89 -8.71
CA PHE A 362 -12.94 12.96 -7.27
C PHE A 362 -13.31 11.61 -6.65
N THR A 363 -12.80 11.29 -5.46
CA THR A 363 -13.12 10.03 -4.77
C THR A 363 -13.67 10.28 -3.37
N ILE A 364 -14.67 9.50 -2.97
CA ILE A 364 -15.12 9.36 -1.59
C ILE A 364 -14.78 7.96 -1.10
N SER A 365 -14.09 7.88 0.04
CA SER A 365 -13.75 6.63 0.71
C SER A 365 -14.29 6.61 2.12
N ASN A 366 -15.07 5.58 2.47
CA ASN A 366 -15.68 5.45 3.77
C ASN A 366 -15.01 4.36 4.60
N GLY A 367 -14.02 4.74 5.40
CA GLY A 367 -13.39 3.85 6.39
C GLY A 367 -14.23 3.66 7.65
N GLY A 368 -15.25 4.50 7.87
CA GLY A 368 -16.12 4.45 9.03
C GLY A 368 -16.91 3.15 9.18
N VAL A 369 -17.24 2.50 8.05
CA VAL A 369 -17.89 1.17 8.06
C VAL A 369 -17.03 0.07 8.69
N TYR A 370 -15.71 0.29 8.76
CA TYR A 370 -14.73 -0.61 9.40
C TYR A 370 -14.29 -0.11 10.79
N GLY A 371 -14.97 0.91 11.33
CA GLY A 371 -14.63 1.48 12.64
C GLY A 371 -13.45 2.45 12.62
N SER A 372 -13.01 2.93 11.45
CA SER A 372 -11.95 3.94 11.38
C SER A 372 -12.41 5.24 12.06
N LEU A 373 -11.63 5.75 13.02
CA LEU A 373 -11.90 7.03 13.69
C LEU A 373 -11.40 8.21 12.86
N LEU A 374 -10.18 8.11 12.36
CA LEU A 374 -9.48 9.15 11.62
C LEU A 374 -8.37 8.50 10.76
N SER A 375 -8.25 8.91 9.51
CA SER A 375 -7.24 8.42 8.57
C SER A 375 -6.96 9.44 7.47
N THR A 376 -5.77 9.36 6.90
CA THR A 376 -5.33 10.18 5.75
C THR A 376 -5.46 9.35 4.47
N PRO A 377 -6.59 9.43 3.76
CA PRO A 377 -6.75 8.67 2.51
C PRO A 377 -5.70 9.09 1.49
N ILE A 378 -5.26 8.14 0.65
CA ILE A 378 -4.32 8.42 -0.44
C ILE A 378 -5.14 8.72 -1.69
N VAL A 379 -4.81 9.82 -2.37
CA VAL A 379 -5.46 10.23 -3.62
C VAL A 379 -5.20 9.18 -4.71
N ASN A 380 -6.18 8.95 -5.58
CA ASN A 380 -6.04 8.07 -6.74
C ASN A 380 -5.66 8.92 -7.98
N PRO A 381 -4.40 8.93 -8.45
CA PRO A 381 -4.02 9.71 -9.62
C PRO A 381 -4.86 9.30 -10.86
N PRO A 382 -5.22 10.24 -11.74
CA PRO A 382 -4.76 11.63 -11.82
C PRO A 382 -5.60 12.65 -11.01
N GLN A 383 -6.48 12.20 -10.12
CA GLN A 383 -7.36 13.09 -9.35
C GLN A 383 -6.55 14.02 -8.42
N SER A 384 -7.08 15.21 -8.14
CA SER A 384 -6.49 16.16 -7.19
C SER A 384 -6.92 15.96 -5.74
N GLY A 385 -7.96 15.17 -5.47
CA GLY A 385 -8.52 15.07 -4.12
C GLY A 385 -9.32 13.80 -3.82
N ILE A 386 -9.37 13.45 -2.54
CA ILE A 386 -10.15 12.35 -1.99
C ILE A 386 -10.73 12.73 -0.62
N LEU A 387 -12.03 12.49 -0.43
CA LEU A 387 -12.71 12.64 0.85
C LEU A 387 -12.71 11.30 1.62
N GLY A 388 -12.16 11.29 2.81
CA GLY A 388 -12.23 10.21 3.78
C GLY A 388 -13.35 10.43 4.78
N MET A 389 -14.33 9.53 4.82
CA MET A 389 -15.38 9.47 5.83
C MET A 389 -15.02 8.45 6.92
N HIS A 390 -15.30 8.80 8.17
CA HIS A 390 -14.98 7.98 9.34
C HIS A 390 -16.22 7.58 10.13
N SER A 391 -16.02 6.85 11.23
CA SER A 391 -17.10 6.36 12.08
C SER A 391 -17.88 7.52 12.71
N ILE A 392 -19.20 7.33 12.81
CA ILE A 392 -20.09 8.22 13.58
C ILE A 392 -20.07 7.73 15.01
N GLN A 393 -19.74 8.62 15.96
CA GLN A 393 -19.67 8.29 17.38
C GLN A 393 -20.38 9.35 18.20
N GLU A 394 -21.19 8.91 19.17
CA GLU A 394 -21.78 9.81 20.17
C GLU A 394 -20.67 10.42 21.02
N ARG A 395 -20.50 11.74 20.96
CA ARG A 395 -19.46 12.48 21.67
C ARG A 395 -20.09 13.64 22.46
N PRO A 396 -19.61 13.94 23.68
CA PRO A 396 -19.99 15.15 24.38
C PRO A 396 -19.32 16.35 23.69
N ILE A 397 -20.13 17.29 23.22
CA ILE A 397 -19.68 18.53 22.58
C ILE A 397 -20.32 19.74 23.24
N ALA A 398 -19.64 20.89 23.21
CA ALA A 398 -20.20 22.14 23.66
C ALA A 398 -21.03 22.78 22.52
N VAL A 399 -22.32 22.97 22.73
CA VAL A 399 -23.23 23.68 21.83
C VAL A 399 -23.92 24.78 22.64
N GLU A 400 -23.79 26.04 22.21
CA GLU A 400 -24.41 27.19 22.87
C GLU A 400 -24.10 27.27 24.39
N GLY A 401 -22.89 26.89 24.78
CA GLY A 401 -22.44 26.90 26.18
C GLY A 401 -22.90 25.70 27.02
N GLN A 402 -23.61 24.73 26.44
CA GLN A 402 -24.02 23.49 27.11
C GLN A 402 -23.28 22.28 26.58
N VAL A 403 -22.97 21.31 27.45
CA VAL A 403 -22.43 20.01 27.02
C VAL A 403 -23.59 19.11 26.62
N VAL A 404 -23.68 18.78 25.33
CA VAL A 404 -24.69 17.90 24.76
C VAL A 404 -24.02 16.72 24.06
N ILE A 405 -24.69 15.57 24.06
CA ILE A 405 -24.23 14.42 23.28
C ILE A 405 -24.69 14.59 21.84
N ARG A 406 -23.77 14.44 20.88
CA ARG A 406 -24.05 14.47 19.45
C ARG A 406 -23.36 13.31 18.70
N PRO A 407 -23.99 12.78 17.65
CA PRO A 407 -23.35 11.85 16.73
C PRO A 407 -22.36 12.59 15.84
N MET A 408 -21.08 12.55 16.19
CA MET A 408 -20.02 13.27 15.49
C MET A 408 -19.30 12.35 14.49
N MET A 409 -18.95 12.89 13.33
CA MET A 409 -18.10 12.23 12.34
C MET A 409 -16.88 13.09 12.03
N TYR A 410 -15.69 12.48 11.95
CA TYR A 410 -14.53 13.12 11.31
C TYR A 410 -14.53 12.91 9.80
N ILE A 411 -14.25 13.96 9.06
CA ILE A 411 -13.94 13.90 7.63
C ILE A 411 -12.55 14.43 7.36
N ALA A 412 -11.88 13.79 6.40
CA ALA A 412 -10.53 14.15 5.97
C ALA A 412 -10.55 14.45 4.47
N LEU A 413 -9.98 15.56 4.04
CA LEU A 413 -9.67 15.80 2.64
C LEU A 413 -8.17 15.67 2.45
N THR A 414 -7.73 14.67 1.69
CA THR A 414 -6.37 14.67 1.14
C THR A 414 -6.42 15.25 -0.26
N TYR A 415 -5.49 16.16 -0.56
CA TYR A 415 -5.43 16.86 -1.83
C TYR A 415 -3.99 17.05 -2.30
N ASP A 416 -3.80 17.23 -3.61
CA ASP A 416 -2.51 17.62 -4.19
C ASP A 416 -2.30 19.13 -4.04
N HIS A 417 -1.40 19.51 -3.13
CA HIS A 417 -1.08 20.91 -2.80
C HIS A 417 -0.36 21.65 -3.94
N ARG A 418 -0.04 20.98 -5.05
CA ARG A 418 0.40 21.65 -6.29
C ARG A 418 -0.76 22.31 -7.05
N ILE A 419 -2.01 21.88 -6.79
CA ILE A 419 -3.22 22.36 -7.47
C ILE A 419 -4.11 23.14 -6.52
N VAL A 420 -4.30 22.59 -5.31
CA VAL A 420 -5.28 23.09 -4.33
C VAL A 420 -4.55 23.80 -3.21
N ASP A 421 -4.90 25.05 -2.96
CA ASP A 421 -4.37 25.82 -1.84
C ASP A 421 -5.09 25.48 -0.53
N GLY A 422 -4.43 25.69 0.60
CA GLY A 422 -5.00 25.41 1.93
C GLY A 422 -6.34 26.12 2.20
N ARG A 423 -6.55 27.33 1.67
CA ARG A 423 -7.84 28.05 1.77
C ARG A 423 -8.95 27.32 1.03
N GLU A 424 -8.68 26.81 -0.15
CA GLU A 424 -9.65 26.08 -0.97
C GLU A 424 -9.99 24.74 -0.35
N ALA A 425 -8.99 24.01 0.15
CA ALA A 425 -9.16 22.74 0.85
C ALA A 425 -10.04 22.89 2.11
N VAL A 426 -9.74 23.88 2.96
CA VAL A 426 -10.54 24.17 4.17
C VAL A 426 -11.93 24.65 3.79
N GLY A 427 -12.04 25.52 2.79
CA GLY A 427 -13.32 26.00 2.27
C GLY A 427 -14.21 24.87 1.75
N PHE A 428 -13.63 23.91 1.03
CA PHE A 428 -14.32 22.73 0.51
C PHE A 428 -14.86 21.85 1.63
N LEU A 429 -14.02 21.49 2.61
CA LEU A 429 -14.47 20.70 3.76
C LEU A 429 -15.55 21.41 4.57
N ARG A 430 -15.38 22.72 4.79
CA ARG A 430 -16.37 23.55 5.46
C ARG A 430 -17.70 23.56 4.71
N SER A 431 -17.68 23.65 3.38
CA SER A 431 -18.90 23.59 2.56
C SER A 431 -19.65 22.28 2.76
N ILE A 432 -18.94 21.15 2.78
CA ILE A 432 -19.55 19.84 3.05
C ILE A 432 -20.15 19.80 4.47
N LYS A 433 -19.40 20.30 5.47
CA LYS A 433 -19.88 20.39 6.86
C LYS A 433 -21.19 21.20 6.94
N GLU A 434 -21.21 22.40 6.38
CA GLU A 434 -22.40 23.28 6.44
C GLU A 434 -23.61 22.65 5.74
N VAL A 435 -23.39 21.96 4.62
CA VAL A 435 -24.44 21.24 3.90
C VAL A 435 -25.01 20.07 4.70
N LEU A 436 -24.17 19.34 5.43
CA LEU A 436 -24.61 18.19 6.23
C LEU A 436 -25.23 18.62 7.56
N GLU A 437 -24.74 19.70 8.17
CA GLU A 437 -25.33 20.26 9.39
C GLU A 437 -26.63 21.03 9.11
N GLU A 438 -26.84 21.51 7.87
CA GLU A 438 -28.10 22.08 7.42
C GLU A 438 -28.54 21.51 6.04
N PRO A 439 -29.08 20.27 6.00
CA PRO A 439 -29.41 19.59 4.74
C PRO A 439 -30.43 20.32 3.87
N ALA A 440 -31.21 21.26 4.43
CA ALA A 440 -32.15 22.08 3.66
C ALA A 440 -31.44 22.92 2.58
N ARG A 441 -30.16 23.28 2.80
CA ARG A 441 -29.32 24.01 1.84
C ARG A 441 -29.21 23.32 0.48
N LEU A 442 -29.21 21.99 0.46
CA LEU A 442 -29.16 21.22 -0.80
C LEU A 442 -30.36 21.49 -1.72
N PHE A 443 -31.50 21.86 -1.15
CA PHE A 443 -32.73 22.15 -1.89
C PHE A 443 -32.89 23.63 -2.23
N LEU A 444 -32.33 24.49 -1.39
CA LEU A 444 -32.43 25.95 -1.53
C LEU A 444 -31.30 26.54 -2.38
N GLU A 445 -30.25 25.77 -2.68
CA GLU A 445 -29.06 26.21 -3.41
C GLU A 445 -28.35 27.41 -2.73
N VAL A 446 -28.29 27.40 -1.39
CA VAL A 446 -27.66 28.45 -0.55
C VAL A 446 -26.53 27.93 0.34
#